data_AF-A0A2V6CGI5-F1
#
_entry.id   AF-A0A2V6CGI5-F1
#
_cell.length_a   1.000
_cell.length_b   1.000
_cell.length_c   1.000
_cell.angle_alpha   90.00
_cell.angle_beta   90.00
_cell.angle_gamma   90.00
#
_symmetry.space_group_name_H-M   'P 1'
#
loop_
_entity.id
_entity.type
_entity.pdbx_description
1 polymer ?
#
loop_
_entity_poly.entity_id
_entity_poly.type
_entity_poly.pdbx_seq_one_letter_code
_entity_poly.pdbx_strand_id
1 'polypeptide(L)'
;MVYGIVCFATLFSFVGTVLGGIWADQSWGRFWGWDPKENGALIIVLWNALILHLRWGGMIRERGLINCAIVGNIVTSWSWFGVNMLEIGLHSYGFTQAAFKWLIGFVVSQLFIIALGLLPRHLWVSFRDQAVAPAAVGDKGKPAPA
;
A
#
# COMPACT_ATOMS: atom_id res chain seq x y z
N MET A 1 4.64 -10.77 8.03
CA MET A 1 4.71 -9.46 8.73
C MET A 1 3.91 -8.38 8.01
N VAL A 2 4.13 -8.09 6.72
CA VAL A 2 3.42 -7.01 5.98
C VAL A 2 1.89 -7.12 6.03
N TYR A 3 1.33 -8.33 5.89
CA TYR A 3 -0.12 -8.52 6.01
C TYR A 3 -0.70 -8.00 7.34
N GLY A 4 -0.03 -8.28 8.46
CA GLY A 4 -0.43 -7.78 9.77
C GLY A 4 -0.35 -6.25 9.85
N ILE A 5 0.69 -5.64 9.25
CA ILE A 5 0.81 -4.19 9.16
C ILE A 5 -0.39 -3.59 8.41
N VAL A 6 -0.81 -4.19 7.30
CA VAL A 6 -1.99 -3.73 6.55
C VAL A 6 -3.27 -3.85 7.37
N CYS A 7 -3.44 -4.94 8.15
CA CYS A 7 -4.59 -5.07 9.06
C CYS A 7 -4.62 -3.94 10.11
N PHE A 8 -3.50 -3.68 10.79
CA PHE A 8 -3.41 -2.58 11.75
C PHE A 8 -3.57 -1.21 11.09
N ALA A 9 -2.97 -1.00 9.92
CA ALA A 9 -3.14 0.23 9.14
C ALA A 9 -4.60 0.46 8.78
N THR A 10 -5.34 -0.58 8.36
CA THR A 10 -6.77 -0.49 8.09
C THR A 10 -7.55 -0.07 9.34
N LEU A 11 -7.28 -0.72 10.48
CA LEU A 11 -7.95 -0.40 11.74
C LEU A 11 -7.69 1.05 12.18
N PHE A 12 -6.42 1.45 12.27
CA PHE A 12 -6.05 2.77 12.76
C PHE A 12 -6.41 3.89 11.78
N SER A 13 -6.31 3.66 10.46
CA SER A 13 -6.75 4.66 9.48
C SER A 13 -8.27 4.83 9.51
N PHE A 14 -9.04 3.75 9.65
CA PHE A 14 -10.49 3.83 9.75
C PHE A 14 -10.92 4.56 11.03
N VAL A 15 -10.42 4.12 12.19
CA VAL A 15 -10.73 4.76 13.48
C VAL A 15 -10.28 6.21 13.49
N GLY A 16 -9.07 6.50 12.99
CA GLY A 16 -8.55 7.86 12.88
C GLY A 16 -9.41 8.76 11.99
N THR A 17 -9.92 8.23 10.87
CA THR A 17 -10.81 8.98 9.96
C THR A 17 -12.15 9.29 10.63
N VAL A 18 -12.74 8.31 11.34
CA VAL A 18 -14.00 8.51 12.09
C VAL A 18 -13.83 9.52 13.22
N LEU A 19 -12.77 9.38 14.02
CA LEU A 19 -12.46 10.32 15.12
C LEU A 19 -12.17 11.73 14.57
N GLY A 20 -11.50 11.83 13.43
CA GLY A 20 -11.28 13.09 12.73
C GLY A 20 -12.59 13.75 12.30
N GLY A 21 -13.55 12.97 11.77
CA GLY A 21 -14.88 13.48 11.42
C GLY A 21 -15.68 13.96 12.63
N ILE A 22 -15.63 13.23 13.75
CA ILE A 22 -16.27 13.67 15.01
C ILE A 22 -15.68 15.00 15.48
N TRP A 23 -14.36 15.15 15.43
CA TRP A 23 -13.70 16.40 15.79
C TRP A 23 -14.07 17.55 14.83
N ALA A 24 -14.17 17.27 13.53
CA ALA A 24 -14.58 18.25 12.53
C ALA A 24 -16.01 18.75 12.78
N ASP A 25 -16.92 17.86 13.19
CA ASP A 25 -18.29 18.21 13.57
C ASP A 25 -18.33 19.18 14.75
N GLN A 26 -17.51 18.90 15.77
CA GLN A 26 -17.41 19.77 16.95
C GLN A 26 -16.73 21.11 16.67
N SER A 27 -15.81 21.16 15.69
CA SER A 27 -15.01 22.37 15.41
C SER A 27 -15.64 23.28 14.37
N TRP A 28 -16.30 22.70 13.35
CA TRP A 28 -16.81 23.42 12.18
C TRP A 28 -18.29 23.16 11.89
N GLY A 29 -18.98 22.37 12.72
CA GLY A 29 -20.41 22.10 12.60
C GLY A 29 -20.77 21.12 11.47
N ARG A 30 -19.80 20.37 10.95
CA ARG A 30 -20.06 19.26 10.02
C ARG A 30 -19.09 18.09 10.20
N PHE A 31 -19.63 16.88 10.12
CA PHE A 31 -18.85 15.65 10.16
C PHE A 31 -17.96 15.42 8.92
N TRP A 32 -18.44 15.82 7.73
CA TRP A 32 -17.76 15.59 6.45
C TRP A 32 -18.20 16.62 5.41
N GLY A 33 -17.28 17.05 4.54
CA GLY A 33 -17.46 18.04 3.48
C GLY A 33 -16.82 17.72 2.13
N TRP A 34 -16.30 16.50 1.92
CA TRP A 34 -15.66 16.04 0.68
C TRP A 34 -14.45 16.88 0.23
N ASP A 35 -13.79 17.56 1.16
CA ASP A 35 -12.59 18.34 0.82
C ASP A 35 -11.39 17.41 0.52
N PRO A 36 -10.33 17.91 -0.14
CA PRO A 36 -9.20 17.08 -0.53
C PRO A 36 -8.55 16.31 0.62
N LYS A 37 -8.55 16.83 1.86
CA LYS A 37 -7.99 16.11 3.01
C LYS A 37 -8.87 14.96 3.46
N GLU A 38 -10.16 15.22 3.56
CA GLU A 38 -11.15 14.20 3.91
C GLU A 38 -11.16 13.07 2.87
N ASN A 39 -11.13 13.42 1.58
CA ASN A 39 -11.01 12.45 0.49
C ASN A 39 -9.69 11.67 0.56
N GLY A 40 -8.58 12.34 0.90
CA GLY A 40 -7.29 11.68 1.11
C GLY A 40 -7.35 10.63 2.22
N ALA A 41 -7.92 10.98 3.37
CA ALA A 41 -8.11 10.06 4.49
C ALA A 41 -8.97 8.86 4.10
N LEU A 42 -10.08 9.09 3.39
CA LEU A 42 -10.95 8.04 2.87
C LEU A 42 -10.20 7.10 1.90
N ILE A 43 -9.42 7.65 0.96
CA ILE A 43 -8.65 6.85 0.00
C ILE A 43 -7.63 5.96 0.71
N ILE A 44 -6.97 6.43 1.79
CA ILE A 44 -6.07 5.58 2.58
C ILE A 44 -6.81 4.36 3.15
N VAL A 45 -7.98 4.58 3.77
CA VAL A 45 -8.79 3.49 4.34
C VAL A 45 -9.19 2.50 3.25
N LEU A 46 -9.74 3.01 2.14
CA LEU A 46 -10.19 2.19 1.01
C LEU A 46 -9.04 1.41 0.37
N TRP A 47 -7.86 2.01 0.25
CA TRP A 47 -6.69 1.35 -0.31
C TRP A 47 -6.23 0.18 0.58
N ASN A 48 -6.16 0.39 1.90
CA ASN A 48 -5.80 -0.68 2.83
C ASN A 48 -6.86 -1.82 2.81
N ALA A 49 -8.15 -1.48 2.78
CA ALA A 49 -9.23 -2.45 2.66
C ALA A 49 -9.14 -3.24 1.33
N LEU A 50 -8.81 -2.57 0.23
CA LEU A 50 -8.61 -3.19 -1.08
C LEU A 50 -7.47 -4.21 -1.04
N ILE A 51 -6.34 -3.89 -0.42
CA ILE A 51 -5.21 -4.83 -0.28
C ILE A 51 -5.65 -6.11 0.44
N LEU A 52 -6.39 -5.96 1.55
CA LEU A 52 -6.92 -7.09 2.31
C LEU A 52 -7.92 -7.91 1.48
N HIS A 53 -8.82 -7.25 0.75
CA HIS A 53 -9.79 -7.89 -0.12
C HIS A 53 -9.12 -8.70 -1.24
N LEU A 54 -8.14 -8.11 -1.93
CA LEU A 54 -7.38 -8.79 -2.97
C LEU A 54 -6.60 -10.00 -2.44
N ARG A 55 -6.09 -9.91 -1.20
CA ARG A 55 -5.38 -11.02 -0.57
C ARG A 55 -6.33 -12.13 -0.13
N TRP A 56 -7.48 -11.77 0.43
CA TRP A 56 -8.52 -12.72 0.82
C TRP A 56 -9.12 -13.44 -0.39
N GLY A 57 -9.35 -12.71 -1.48
CA GLY A 57 -9.83 -13.26 -2.76
C GLY A 57 -8.79 -14.08 -3.53
N GLY A 58 -7.57 -14.26 -3.00
CA GLY A 58 -6.50 -15.03 -3.65
C GLY A 58 -5.93 -14.41 -4.93
N MET A 59 -6.33 -13.18 -5.27
CA MET A 59 -5.91 -12.47 -6.49
C MET A 59 -4.45 -12.03 -6.42
N ILE A 60 -3.95 -11.71 -5.22
CA ILE A 60 -2.56 -11.33 -4.99
C ILE A 60 -1.84 -12.29 -4.05
N ARG A 61 -0.65 -12.72 -4.45
CA ARG A 61 0.30 -13.45 -3.59
C ARG A 61 1.27 -12.47 -2.91
N GLU A 62 2.40 -12.96 -2.39
CA GLU A 62 3.36 -12.15 -1.62
C GLU A 62 3.93 -10.96 -2.39
N ARG A 63 4.36 -11.15 -3.65
CA ARG A 63 4.89 -10.04 -4.47
C ARG A 63 3.83 -8.96 -4.74
N GLY A 64 2.60 -9.39 -5.04
CA GLY A 64 1.48 -8.47 -5.23
C GLY A 64 1.15 -7.70 -3.96
N LEU A 65 1.17 -8.37 -2.80
CA LEU A 65 0.97 -7.73 -1.50
C LEU A 65 2.02 -6.64 -1.22
N ILE A 66 3.30 -6.93 -1.49
CA ILE A 66 4.39 -5.97 -1.29
C ILE A 66 4.23 -4.77 -2.24
N ASN A 67 3.97 -5.02 -3.53
CA ASN A 67 3.78 -3.93 -4.49
C ASN A 67 2.57 -3.05 -4.13
N CYS A 68 1.46 -3.63 -3.70
CA CYS A 68 0.29 -2.84 -3.29
C CYS A 68 0.55 -2.03 -2.01
N ALA A 69 1.34 -2.57 -1.07
CA ALA A 69 1.76 -1.84 0.12
C ALA A 69 2.65 -0.64 -0.23
N ILE A 70 3.56 -0.79 -1.20
CA ILE A 70 4.39 0.32 -1.71
C ILE A 70 3.52 1.40 -2.39
N VAL A 71 2.51 1.01 -3.16
CA VAL A 71 1.52 1.97 -3.69
C VAL A 71 0.77 2.66 -2.55
N GLY A 72 0.46 1.94 -1.46
CA GLY A 72 -0.14 2.52 -0.27
C GLY A 72 0.69 3.63 0.37
N ASN A 73 2.02 3.55 0.30
CA ASN A 73 2.90 4.63 0.74
C ASN A 73 2.73 5.90 -0.10
N ILE A 74 2.56 5.75 -1.42
CA ILE A 74 2.30 6.88 -2.33
C ILE A 74 0.95 7.53 -2.01
N VAL A 75 -0.08 6.70 -1.82
CA VAL A 75 -1.43 7.18 -1.44
C VAL A 75 -1.38 7.96 -0.13
N THR A 76 -0.70 7.42 0.88
CA THR A 76 -0.58 8.04 2.20
C THR A 76 0.22 9.34 2.14
N SER A 77 1.36 9.37 1.45
CA SER A 77 2.17 10.59 1.33
C SER A 77 1.44 11.69 0.55
N TRP A 78 0.69 11.33 -0.49
CA TRP A 78 -0.15 12.28 -1.21
C TRP A 78 -1.26 12.86 -0.35
N SER A 79 -1.96 12.01 0.42
CA SER A 79 -3.00 12.45 1.35
C SER A 79 -2.48 13.32 2.49
N TRP A 80 -1.22 13.17 2.91
CA TRP A 80 -0.65 13.95 4.01
C TRP A 80 0.00 15.24 3.53
N PHE A 81 0.72 15.21 2.41
CA PHE A 81 1.51 16.33 1.93
C PHE A 81 0.91 16.97 0.67
N GLY A 82 0.47 16.15 -0.29
CA GLY A 82 -0.03 16.63 -1.59
C GLY A 82 -1.30 17.47 -1.48
N VAL A 83 -2.26 17.04 -0.67
CA VAL A 83 -3.54 17.76 -0.48
C VAL A 83 -3.36 19.15 0.13
N ASN A 84 -2.33 19.36 0.96
CA ASN A 84 -2.02 20.69 1.53
C ASN A 84 -1.58 21.68 0.45
N MET A 85 -1.06 21.20 -0.68
CA MET A 85 -0.58 22.04 -1.77
C MET A 85 -1.69 22.49 -2.71
N LEU A 86 -2.90 21.94 -2.55
CA LEU A 86 -4.07 22.32 -3.35
C LEU A 86 -4.75 23.58 -2.81
N GLU A 87 -4.39 24.03 -1.59
CA GLU A 87 -4.94 25.23 -0.92
C GLU A 87 -6.47 25.33 -0.85
N ILE A 88 -7.17 24.20 -1.00
CA ILE A 88 -8.63 24.13 -1.01
C ILE A 88 -9.13 23.52 0.30
N GLY A 89 -10.11 24.19 0.91
CA GLY A 89 -10.81 23.71 2.11
C GLY A 89 -10.28 24.31 3.42
N LEU A 90 -11.01 24.06 4.51
CA LEU A 90 -10.72 24.57 5.87
C LEU A 90 -9.42 24.03 6.48
N HIS A 91 -8.75 23.15 5.76
CA HIS A 91 -7.59 22.42 6.23
C HIS A 91 -6.26 22.89 5.62
N SER A 92 -6.22 23.95 4.81
CA SER A 92 -4.96 24.41 4.21
C SER A 92 -4.05 25.05 5.26
N TYR A 93 -2.95 24.38 5.63
CA TYR A 93 -1.96 24.91 6.57
C TYR A 93 -0.54 24.69 6.00
N GLY A 94 0.19 25.79 5.77
CA GLY A 94 1.64 25.77 5.55
C GLY A 94 2.09 25.30 4.17
N PHE A 95 2.17 26.23 3.21
CA PHE A 95 2.78 25.96 1.92
C PHE A 95 4.31 26.02 2.02
N THR A 96 5.01 24.93 1.66
CA THR A 96 6.45 24.97 1.45
C THR A 96 6.77 24.39 0.07
N GLN A 97 7.25 25.23 -0.85
CA GLN A 97 7.72 24.81 -2.18
C GLN A 97 8.77 23.69 -2.10
N ALA A 98 9.52 23.62 -0.98
CA ALA A 98 10.45 22.55 -0.70
C ALA A 98 9.75 21.18 -0.54
N ALA A 99 8.60 21.11 0.16
CA ALA A 99 7.89 19.86 0.40
C ALA A 99 7.38 19.21 -0.89
N PHE A 100 7.00 20.01 -1.91
CA PHE A 100 6.60 19.46 -3.21
C PHE A 100 7.72 18.66 -3.88
N LYS A 101 8.93 19.23 -3.91
CA LYS A 101 10.10 18.59 -4.52
C LYS A 101 10.41 17.26 -3.85
N TRP A 102 10.36 17.23 -2.51
CA TRP A 102 10.58 16.01 -1.73
C TRP A 102 9.46 14.98 -1.92
N LEU A 103 8.20 15.42 -2.00
CA LEU A 103 7.07 14.54 -2.26
C LEU A 103 7.21 13.87 -3.64
N ILE A 104 7.52 14.64 -4.68
CA ILE A 104 7.72 14.10 -6.04
C ILE A 104 8.91 13.14 -6.07
N GLY A 105 10.04 13.52 -5.45
CA GLY A 105 11.19 12.62 -5.31
C GLY A 105 10.83 11.31 -4.60
N PHE A 106 10.02 11.38 -3.54
CA PHE A 106 9.51 10.21 -2.85
C PHE A 106 8.62 9.36 -3.77
N VAL A 107 7.64 9.94 -4.47
CA VAL A 107 6.77 9.20 -5.40
C VAL A 107 7.58 8.49 -6.48
N VAL A 108 8.56 9.18 -7.09
CA VAL A 108 9.44 8.58 -8.10
C VAL A 108 10.23 7.41 -7.52
N SER A 109 10.76 7.55 -6.29
CA SER A 109 11.45 6.45 -5.62
C SER A 109 10.56 5.22 -5.40
N GLN A 110 9.29 5.42 -5.00
CA GLN A 110 8.35 4.33 -4.79
C GLN A 110 7.97 3.66 -6.13
N LEU A 111 7.75 4.44 -7.19
CA LEU A 111 7.47 3.92 -8.53
C LEU A 111 8.64 3.08 -9.07
N PHE A 112 9.88 3.52 -8.83
CA PHE A 112 11.06 2.75 -9.17
C PHE A 112 11.09 1.40 -8.44
N ILE A 113 10.80 1.37 -7.14
CA ILE A 113 10.74 0.12 -6.36
C ILE A 113 9.62 -0.80 -6.89
N ILE A 114 8.46 -0.25 -7.24
CA ILE A 114 7.36 -1.04 -7.85
C ILE A 114 7.81 -1.65 -9.17
N ALA A 115 8.48 -0.88 -10.03
CA ALA A 115 9.00 -1.38 -11.31
C ALA A 115 9.98 -2.54 -11.10
N LEU A 116 10.88 -2.44 -10.13
CA LEU A 116 11.77 -3.54 -9.75
C LEU A 116 10.99 -4.76 -9.24
N GLY A 117 9.96 -4.55 -8.41
CA GLY A 117 9.10 -5.61 -7.88
C GLY A 117 8.28 -6.35 -8.95
N LEU A 118 8.01 -5.68 -10.08
CA LEU A 118 7.31 -6.26 -11.24
C LEU A 118 8.25 -7.00 -12.20
N LEU A 119 9.57 -6.93 -12.02
CA LEU A 119 10.52 -7.61 -12.91
C LEU A 119 10.29 -9.13 -12.96
N PRO A 120 10.39 -9.74 -14.16
CA PRO A 120 10.28 -11.18 -14.34
C PRO A 120 11.20 -11.98 -13.42
N ARG A 121 10.70 -13.09 -12.89
CA ARG A 121 11.42 -13.92 -11.89
C ARG A 121 12.78 -14.42 -12.38
N HIS A 122 12.94 -14.62 -13.68
CA HIS A 122 14.19 -15.11 -14.26
C HIS A 122 15.35 -14.11 -14.20
N LEU A 123 15.06 -12.81 -14.03
CA LEU A 123 16.08 -11.77 -13.86
C LEU A 123 16.59 -11.68 -12.42
N TRP A 124 15.86 -12.28 -11.47
CA TRP A 124 16.24 -12.26 -10.07
C TRP A 124 17.26 -13.37 -9.81
N VAL A 125 18.47 -12.98 -9.39
CA VAL A 125 19.58 -13.92 -9.09
C VAL A 125 19.14 -15.00 -8.10
N SER A 126 18.35 -14.64 -7.09
CA SER A 126 17.81 -15.56 -6.08
C SER A 126 16.92 -16.68 -6.64
N PHE A 127 16.42 -16.56 -7.88
CA PHE A 127 15.57 -17.56 -8.53
C PHE A 127 16.25 -18.26 -9.71
N ARG A 128 17.52 -17.94 -10.03
CA ARG A 128 18.26 -18.60 -11.12
C ARG A 128 18.57 -20.07 -10.79
N ASP A 129 18.80 -20.38 -9.52
CA ASP A 129 19.16 -21.75 -9.08
C ASP A 129 17.97 -22.73 -9.13
N GLN A 130 16.72 -22.23 -9.10
CA GLN A 130 15.53 -23.08 -9.23
C GLN A 130 15.27 -23.53 -10.67
N ALA A 131 15.86 -22.87 -11.67
CA ALA A 131 15.73 -23.24 -13.07
C ALA A 131 16.69 -24.38 -13.49
N VAL A 132 17.70 -24.68 -12.67
CA VAL A 132 18.76 -25.66 -12.97
C VAL A 132 18.64 -26.94 -12.13
N ALA A 133 17.72 -27.02 -11.15
CA ALA A 133 17.47 -28.27 -10.43
C ALA A 133 17.06 -29.35 -11.45
N PRO A 134 17.88 -30.39 -11.70
CA PRO A 134 17.51 -31.45 -12.61
C PRO A 134 16.24 -32.09 -12.06
N ALA A 135 15.29 -32.38 -12.95
CA ALA A 135 14.13 -33.20 -12.63
C ALA A 135 14.61 -34.39 -11.79
N ALA A 136 14.23 -34.41 -10.51
CA ALA A 136 14.61 -35.47 -9.60
C ALA A 136 14.23 -36.79 -10.27
N VAL A 137 15.27 -37.56 -10.58
CA VAL A 137 15.23 -38.91 -11.13
C VAL A 137 14.14 -39.68 -10.40
N GLY A 138 13.21 -40.24 -11.19
CA GLY A 138 12.19 -41.13 -10.65
C GLY A 138 12.84 -42.32 -9.96
N ASP A 139 12.71 -42.40 -8.64
CA ASP A 139 12.98 -43.62 -7.90
C ASP A 139 11.75 -44.52 -8.02
N LYS A 140 11.77 -45.36 -9.06
CA LYS A 140 10.93 -46.56 -9.13
C LYS A 140 11.51 -47.59 -8.17
N GLY A 141 10.74 -47.93 -7.13
CA GLY A 141 10.83 -49.26 -6.54
C GLY A 141 10.97 -49.28 -5.03
N LYS A 142 9.83 -49.38 -4.33
CA LYS A 142 9.79 -50.06 -3.04
C LYS A 142 8.75 -51.18 -3.13
N PRO A 143 9.12 -52.47 -3.10
CA PRO A 143 8.14 -53.53 -2.96
C PRO A 143 7.49 -53.45 -1.57
N ALA A 144 6.18 -53.65 -1.53
CA ALA A 144 5.39 -53.72 -0.30
C ALA A 144 5.84 -54.89 0.58
N PRO A 145 5.96 -54.72 1.91
CA PRO A 145 6.11 -55.85 2.82
C PRO A 145 4.75 -56.51 3.11
N ALA A 146 4.70 -57.81 2.75
CA ALA A 146 3.84 -58.92 3.19
C ALA A 146 2.32 -58.73 3.22
#